data_AF-A0A7S7P653-F1
#
_entry.id   AF-A0A7S7P653-F1
#
_cell.length_a   1.000
_cell.length_b   1.000
_cell.length_c   1.000
_cell.angle_alpha   90.00
_cell.angle_beta   90.00
_cell.angle_gamma   90.00
#
_symmetry.space_group_name_H-M   'P 1'
#
loop_
_entity.id
_entity.type
_entity.pdbx_description
1 polymer ?
#
loop_
_entity_poly.entity_id
_entity_poly.type
_entity_poly.pdbx_seq_one_letter_code
_entity_poly.pdbx_strand_id
1 'polypeptide(L)' 'MNHPTRQVDPAAKGGNVFHEADIGSGEKSPGELETEAMIREIPPLPPSGAQPSQGSSGAPDEARG' A
#
# COMPACT_ATOMS: atom_id res chain seq x y z
N MET A 1 -47.93 14.34 27.16
CA MET A 1 -46.83 15.20 26.67
C MET A 1 -47.15 15.64 25.25
N ASN A 2 -47.19 16.95 25.00
CA ASN A 2 -47.42 17.54 23.68
C ASN A 2 -46.05 17.78 23.03
N HIS A 3 -45.72 17.05 21.96
CA HIS A 3 -44.43 17.20 21.28
C HIS A 3 -44.63 18.10 20.05
N PRO A 4 -44.19 19.37 20.05
CA PRO A 4 -44.16 20.15 18.84
C PRO A 4 -43.12 19.54 17.91
N THR A 5 -43.56 19.05 16.75
CA THR A 5 -42.66 18.62 15.68
C THR A 5 -41.89 19.86 15.21
N ARG A 6 -40.62 19.97 15.62
CA ARG A 6 -39.71 21.01 15.14
C ARG A 6 -39.50 20.76 13.64
N GLN A 7 -40.15 21.56 12.81
CA GLN A 7 -39.89 21.55 11.38
C GLN A 7 -38.45 22.01 11.16
N VAL A 8 -37.60 21.09 10.74
CA VAL A 8 -36.19 21.38 10.44
C VAL A 8 -36.16 22.02 9.06
N ASP A 9 -35.70 23.27 8.98
CA ASP A 9 -35.58 23.99 7.71
C ASP A 9 -34.68 23.21 6.73
N PRO A 10 -35.17 22.80 5.54
CA PRO A 10 -34.36 22.14 4.53
C PRO A 10 -33.16 22.99 4.07
N ALA A 11 -33.23 24.32 4.19
CA ALA A 11 -32.13 25.24 3.88
C ALA A 11 -31.06 25.28 4.98
N ALA A 12 -31.35 24.75 6.19
CA ALA A 12 -30.37 24.59 7.26
C ALA A 12 -29.51 23.32 7.10
N LYS A 13 -29.68 22.55 6.02
CA LYS A 13 -28.65 21.61 5.55
C LYS A 13 -27.46 22.42 5.05
N GLY A 14 -26.61 22.84 6.00
CA GLY A 14 -25.25 23.27 5.71
C GLY A 14 -24.64 22.26 4.75
N GLY A 15 -24.08 22.76 3.65
CA GLY A 15 -23.54 21.94 2.57
C GLY A 15 -22.73 20.80 3.15
N ASN A 16 -22.91 19.61 2.59
CA ASN A 16 -22.11 18.44 2.85
C ASN A 16 -20.67 18.74 2.43
N VAL A 17 -19.96 19.39 3.33
CA VAL A 17 -18.54 19.63 3.27
C VAL A 17 -17.89 18.27 3.51
N PHE A 18 -17.73 17.50 2.43
CA PHE A 18 -16.78 16.40 2.40
C PHE A 18 -15.38 17.03 2.41
N HIS A 19 -14.95 17.49 3.58
CA HIS A 19 -13.53 17.71 3.81
C HIS A 19 -12.89 16.32 3.82
N GLU A 20 -12.49 15.87 2.64
CA GLU A 20 -11.45 14.86 2.55
C GLU A 20 -10.25 15.47 3.26
N ALA A 21 -9.96 14.99 4.48
CA ALA A 21 -8.68 15.27 5.08
C ALA A 21 -7.63 14.77 4.08
N ASP A 22 -6.61 15.59 3.82
CA ASP A 22 -5.45 15.20 3.02
C ASP A 22 -4.73 14.05 3.76
N ILE A 23 -5.23 12.83 3.57
CA ILE A 23 -4.83 11.61 4.27
C ILE A 23 -3.54 11.09 3.64
N GLY A 24 -2.49 11.87 3.79
CA GLY A 24 -1.15 11.47 3.42
C GLY A 24 -0.18 12.59 3.75
N SER A 25 0.76 12.34 4.65
CA SER A 25 1.88 13.25 4.91
C SER A 25 2.73 13.51 3.64
N GLY A 26 2.47 12.81 2.53
CA GLY A 26 3.36 12.69 1.37
C GLY A 26 4.61 11.86 1.66
N GLU A 27 4.95 11.65 2.93
CA GLU A 27 6.07 10.85 3.40
C GLU A 27 5.79 9.35 3.20
N LYS A 28 6.82 8.64 2.72
CA LYS A 28 6.79 7.18 2.59
C LYS A 28 6.64 6.53 3.97
N SER A 29 5.83 5.49 4.05
CA SER A 29 5.73 4.67 5.26
C SER A 29 7.06 3.97 5.57
N PRO A 30 7.32 3.60 6.84
CA PRO A 30 8.50 2.81 7.19
C PRO A 30 8.65 1.54 6.35
N GLY A 31 7.55 0.84 6.07
CA GLY A 31 7.55 -0.37 5.23
C GLY A 31 7.93 -0.10 3.77
N GLU A 32 7.52 1.04 3.20
CA GLU A 32 7.95 1.45 1.86
C GLU A 32 9.46 1.74 1.82
N LEU A 33 9.99 2.42 2.84
CA LEU A 33 11.42 2.71 2.93
C LEU A 33 12.27 1.43 3.03
N GLU A 34 11.84 0.50 3.89
CA GLU A 34 12.49 -0.81 4.03
C GLU A 34 12.43 -1.62 2.72
N THR A 35 11.28 -1.60 2.05
CA THR A 35 11.09 -2.28 0.76
C THR A 35 11.99 -1.69 -0.32
N GLU A 36 12.08 -0.37 -0.41
CA GLU A 36 12.97 0.30 -1.35
C GLU A 36 14.45 0.01 -1.08
N ALA A 37 14.84 -0.11 0.20
CA ALA A 37 16.20 -0.49 0.56
C ALA A 37 16.53 -1.92 0.06
N MET A 38 15.63 -2.87 0.28
CA MET A 38 15.81 -4.25 -0.19
C MET A 38 15.91 -4.35 -1.72
N ILE A 39 15.08 -3.63 -2.46
CA ILE A 39 15.08 -3.67 -3.93
C ILE A 39 16.42 -3.16 -4.49
N ARG A 40 17.04 -2.17 -3.85
CA ARG A 40 18.33 -1.60 -4.29
C ARG A 40 19.50 -2.57 -4.15
N GLU A 41 19.37 -3.58 -3.30
CA GLU A 41 20.39 -4.62 -3.09
C GLU A 41 20.32 -5.73 -4.15
N ILE A 42 19.21 -5.83 -4.89
CA ILE A 42 19.03 -6.84 -5.93
C ILE A 42 19.99 -6.52 -7.09
N PRO A 43 20.87 -7.45 -7.49
CA PRO A 43 21.77 -7.23 -8.61
C PRO A 43 20.99 -7.05 -9.92
N PRO A 44 21.52 -6.27 -10.88
CA PRO A 44 20.87 -6.10 -12.17
C PRO A 44 20.76 -7.44 -12.90
N LEU A 45 19.69 -7.57 -13.70
CA LEU A 45 19.52 -8.75 -14.54
C LEU A 45 20.67 -8.86 -15.56
N PRO A 46 21.10 -10.09 -15.89
CA PRO A 46 22.08 -10.29 -16.95
C PRO A 46 21.54 -9.76 -18.29
N PRO A 47 22.42 -9.36 -19.23
CA PRO A 47 21.99 -8.93 -20.55
C PRO A 47 21.15 -10.03 -21.23
N SER A 48 20.08 -9.65 -21.91
CA SER A 48 19.21 -10.60 -22.61
C SER A 48 20.03 -11.48 -23.56
N GLY A 49 20.09 -12.79 -23.29
CA GLY A 49 20.88 -13.76 -24.06
C GLY A 49 22.10 -14.33 -23.33
N ALA A 50 22.48 -13.77 -22.17
CA ALA A 50 23.44 -14.44 -21.29
C ALA A 50 22.74 -15.58 -20.54
N GLN A 51 23.04 -16.81 -20.93
CA GLN A 51 22.65 -18.00 -20.17
C GLN A 51 23.28 -17.90 -18.78
N PRO A 52 22.52 -18.10 -17.68
CA PRO A 52 23.14 -18.17 -16.36
C PRO A 52 24.09 -19.36 -16.35
N SER A 53 25.40 -19.10 -16.25
CA SER A 53 26.36 -20.15 -15.97
C SER A 53 26.00 -20.71 -14.60
N GLN A 54 25.49 -21.93 -14.61
CA GLN A 54 25.04 -22.67 -13.46
C GLN A 54 26.09 -22.62 -12.34
N GLY A 55 25.75 -21.95 -11.25
CA GLY A 55 26.63 -21.75 -10.10
C GLY A 55 25.85 -21.44 -8.84
N SER A 56 25.26 -22.48 -8.26
CA SER A 56 24.89 -22.69 -6.83
C SER A 56 24.22 -21.52 -6.09
N SER A 57 23.05 -21.69 -5.44
CA SER A 57 22.97 -22.44 -4.18
C SER A 57 21.51 -22.65 -3.71
N GLY A 58 21.18 -23.88 -3.27
CA GLY A 58 20.31 -24.10 -2.10
C GLY A 58 18.82 -24.41 -2.32
N ALA A 59 18.48 -25.68 -2.46
CA ALA A 59 17.29 -26.27 -1.84
C ALA A 59 17.55 -27.76 -1.57
N PRO A 60 17.45 -28.27 -0.32
CA PRO A 60 17.47 -29.70 -0.09
C PRO A 60 16.14 -30.31 -0.56
N ASP A 61 16.24 -31.28 -1.46
CA ASP A 61 15.14 -32.14 -1.89
C ASP A 61 14.81 -33.10 -0.75
N GLU A 62 13.89 -32.70 0.14
CA GLU A 62 13.32 -33.58 1.15
C GLU A 62 11.79 -33.52 1.05
N ALA A 63 11.21 -34.38 0.21
CA ALA A 63 9.89 -34.98 0.42
C ALA A 63 9.52 -35.95 -0.70
N ARG A 64 9.77 -37.25 -0.49
CA ARG A 64 8.76 -38.33 -0.50
C ARG A 64 9.42 -39.70 -0.70
N GLY A 65 9.54 -40.42 0.41
CA GLY A 65 9.44 -41.88 0.40
C GLY A 65 7.98 -42.32 0.28
#